data_AF-A0AA42PGZ8-F1
#
_entry.id   AF-A0AA42PGZ8-F1
#
_cell.length_a   1.000
_cell.length_b   1.000
_cell.length_c   1.000
_cell.angle_alpha   90.00
_cell.angle_beta   90.00
_cell.angle_gamma   90.00
#
_symmetry.space_group_name_H-M   'P 1'
#
loop_
_entity.id
_entity.type
_entity.pdbx_description
1 polymer ?
#
loop_
_entity_poly.entity_id
_entity_poly.type
_entity_poly.pdbx_seq_one_letter_code
_entity_poly.pdbx_strand_id
1 'polypeptide(L)'
;MTGNYFSRIYDAGSLDVSAKVLSDFGLDPLSSELMLRLGLPSRLPGEVPVVQFEAPQIADFYGETLLVVAHEPWGKELLFCLSVAGKVIATGDGGHQFVNSRLSSFLGFLGSYEVLQAQARSSDATPVVYSQAVMQARLEAFKRGELHARPARQRFNRDDAIKAMAAAWGRLDPAALADGSWWSVVLEQLEDGLI
;
A
#
# COMPACT_ATOMS: atom_id res chain seq x y z
N MET A 1 8.93 -11.83 18.49
CA MET A 1 9.05 -12.10 17.04
C MET A 1 8.23 -11.06 16.28
N THR A 2 8.81 -9.89 16.03
CA THR A 2 8.21 -8.83 15.21
C THR A 2 8.69 -9.04 13.78
N GLY A 3 7.94 -9.85 13.02
CA GLY A 3 8.08 -9.88 11.57
C GLY A 3 7.99 -8.45 11.06
N ASN A 4 8.90 -8.12 10.14
CA ASN A 4 9.15 -6.76 9.67
C ASN A 4 7.87 -6.22 8.99
N TYR A 5 7.00 -5.51 9.74
CA TYR A 5 5.64 -5.11 9.33
C TYR A 5 5.61 -4.32 8.02
N PHE A 6 6.74 -3.74 7.63
CA PHE A 6 6.88 -2.93 6.44
C PHE A 6 7.73 -3.58 5.35
N SER A 7 8.29 -4.80 5.52
CA SER A 7 9.34 -5.29 4.61
C SER A 7 8.94 -5.22 3.14
N ARG A 8 7.70 -5.63 2.82
CA ARG A 8 7.22 -5.64 1.44
C ARG A 8 7.24 -4.27 0.78
N ILE A 9 6.82 -3.23 1.50
CA ILE A 9 6.80 -1.88 0.95
C ILE A 9 8.21 -1.27 0.83
N TYR A 10 9.21 -1.86 1.51
CA TYR A 10 10.62 -1.47 1.41
C TYR A 10 11.46 -2.40 0.51
N ASP A 11 10.86 -3.39 -0.17
CA ASP A 11 11.61 -4.35 -0.99
C ASP A 11 12.38 -3.68 -2.14
N ALA A 12 11.88 -2.54 -2.63
CA ALA A 12 12.56 -1.73 -3.66
C ALA A 12 13.63 -0.77 -3.09
N GLY A 13 13.82 -0.75 -1.77
CA GLY A 13 14.73 0.12 -1.04
C GLY A 13 14.03 1.29 -0.35
N SER A 14 14.86 2.20 0.18
CA SER A 14 14.43 3.39 0.92
C SER A 14 15.05 4.66 0.35
N LEU A 15 14.33 5.77 0.47
CA LEU A 15 14.81 7.13 0.28
C LEU A 15 15.40 7.62 1.59
N ASP A 16 16.61 8.15 1.52
CA ASP A 16 17.24 8.81 2.66
C ASP A 16 16.48 10.07 3.06
N VAL A 17 16.31 10.24 4.37
CA VAL A 17 15.64 11.40 4.95
C VAL A 17 16.64 12.27 5.69
N SER A 18 16.66 13.56 5.36
CA SER A 18 17.53 14.52 6.03
C SER A 18 17.06 14.83 7.45
N ALA A 19 17.91 14.52 8.44
CA ALA A 19 17.68 14.90 9.84
C ALA A 19 17.50 16.41 10.02
N LYS A 20 18.19 17.21 9.18
CA LYS A 20 18.04 18.67 9.20
C LYS A 20 16.61 19.07 8.82
N VAL A 21 16.05 18.50 7.75
CA VAL A 21 14.70 18.83 7.28
C VAL A 21 13.66 18.47 8.35
N LEU A 22 13.78 17.30 8.98
CA LEU A 22 12.87 16.88 10.05
C LEU A 22 12.96 17.79 11.27
N SER A 23 14.19 18.19 11.65
CA SER A 23 14.42 19.11 12.77
C SER A 23 13.93 20.52 12.47
N ASP A 24 14.14 21.02 11.26
CA ASP A 24 13.69 22.36 10.84
C ASP A 24 12.15 22.43 10.82
N PHE A 25 11.49 21.36 10.38
CA PHE A 25 10.03 21.26 10.37
C PHE A 25 9.44 21.07 11.78
N GLY A 26 10.18 20.40 12.68
CA GLY A 26 9.69 20.08 14.02
C GLY A 26 8.70 18.90 14.04
N LEU A 27 8.96 17.87 13.22
CA LEU A 27 8.13 16.66 13.19
C LEU A 27 8.15 15.95 14.55
N ASP A 28 7.05 15.31 14.91
CA ASP A 28 6.95 14.52 16.14
C ASP A 28 8.11 13.49 16.25
N PRO A 29 8.58 13.17 17.47
CA PRO A 29 9.73 12.29 17.65
C PRO A 29 9.53 10.88 17.08
N LEU A 30 8.31 10.33 17.12
CA LEU A 30 8.06 8.95 16.68
C LEU A 30 8.14 8.84 15.15
N SER A 31 7.51 9.76 14.42
CA SER A 31 7.62 9.79 12.96
C SER A 31 9.04 10.14 12.53
N SER A 32 9.71 11.06 13.24
CA SER A 32 11.11 11.42 12.96
C SER A 32 12.06 10.24 13.12
N GLU A 33 11.98 9.51 14.24
CA GLU A 33 12.82 8.33 14.46
C GLU A 33 12.56 7.26 13.38
N LEU A 34 11.30 7.05 13.03
CA LEU A 34 10.92 6.08 12.00
C LEU A 34 11.52 6.46 10.64
N MET A 35 11.39 7.72 10.22
CA MET A 35 11.93 8.21 8.95
C MET A 35 13.46 8.19 8.93
N LEU A 36 14.13 8.48 10.04
CA LEU A 36 15.59 8.42 10.11
C LEU A 36 16.13 6.99 10.11
N ARG A 37 15.39 6.06 10.72
CA ARG A 37 15.83 4.67 10.83
C ARG A 37 15.54 3.86 9.56
N LEU A 38 14.39 4.09 8.94
CA LEU A 38 13.92 3.29 7.80
C LEU A 38 13.95 4.05 6.47
N GLY A 39 14.06 5.37 6.49
CA GLY A 39 13.78 6.21 5.32
C GLY A 39 12.29 6.25 4.99
N LEU A 40 11.98 6.65 3.76
CA LEU A 40 10.68 6.44 3.12
C LEU A 40 10.80 5.34 2.06
N PRO A 41 9.74 4.58 1.73
CA PRO A 41 9.80 3.61 0.64
C PRO A 41 10.25 4.25 -0.68
N SER A 42 11.24 3.71 -1.38
CA SER A 42 11.69 4.27 -2.67
C SER A 42 10.67 4.05 -3.79
N ARG A 43 9.98 2.90 -3.74
CA ARG A 43 8.93 2.51 -4.67
C ARG A 43 8.05 1.47 -4.00
N LEU A 44 6.74 1.67 -4.07
CA LEU A 44 5.78 0.67 -3.62
C LEU A 44 5.68 -0.51 -4.60
N PRO A 45 5.45 -1.75 -4.14
CA PRO A 45 5.29 -2.90 -5.03
C PRO A 45 3.97 -2.85 -5.80
N GLY A 46 4.02 -3.06 -7.12
CA GLY A 46 2.84 -3.13 -7.98
C GLY A 46 2.89 -2.19 -9.19
N GLU A 47 2.01 -2.44 -10.17
CA GLU A 47 1.97 -1.67 -11.42
C GLU A 47 1.17 -0.37 -11.30
N VAL A 48 0.31 -0.25 -10.27
CA VAL A 48 -0.48 0.96 -10.01
C VAL A 48 -0.36 1.36 -8.53
N PRO A 49 0.79 1.91 -8.09
CA PRO A 49 0.88 2.44 -6.73
C PRO A 49 0.04 3.71 -6.64
N VAL A 50 -0.86 3.86 -5.67
CA VAL A 50 -1.64 5.12 -5.50
C VAL A 50 -0.77 6.25 -4.93
N VAL A 51 0.42 5.91 -4.43
CA VAL A 51 1.32 6.79 -3.70
C VAL A 51 2.75 6.61 -4.21
N GLN A 52 3.40 7.71 -4.57
CA GLN A 52 4.82 7.78 -4.90
C GLN A 52 5.53 8.66 -3.89
N PHE A 53 6.39 8.06 -3.07
CA PHE A 53 7.19 8.80 -2.10
C PHE A 53 8.27 9.64 -2.78
N GLU A 54 8.56 10.79 -2.17
CA GLU A 54 9.64 11.68 -2.57
C GLU A 54 10.46 12.13 -1.35
N ALA A 55 11.61 12.75 -1.61
CA ALA A 55 12.41 13.32 -0.54
C ALA A 55 11.59 14.38 0.21
N PRO A 56 11.57 14.38 1.56
CA PRO A 56 10.70 15.28 2.30
C PRO A 56 10.98 16.76 2.03
N GLN A 57 9.92 17.54 1.80
CA GLN A 57 9.99 18.98 1.54
C GLN A 57 8.98 19.74 2.40
N ILE A 58 9.41 20.84 2.99
CA ILE A 58 8.52 21.73 3.75
C ILE A 58 7.77 22.61 2.76
N ALA A 59 6.45 22.67 2.89
CA ALA A 59 5.60 23.52 2.08
C ALA A 59 4.41 24.05 2.90
N ASP A 60 3.91 25.22 2.51
CA ASP A 60 2.76 25.85 3.17
C ASP A 60 1.50 25.63 2.34
N PHE A 61 0.46 25.09 2.98
CA PHE A 61 -0.86 24.89 2.38
C PHE A 61 -1.91 25.54 3.26
N TYR A 62 -2.68 26.49 2.70
CA TYR A 62 -3.77 27.17 3.40
C TYR A 62 -3.37 27.77 4.76
N GLY A 63 -2.12 28.21 4.91
CA GLY A 63 -1.58 28.78 6.16
C GLY A 63 -1.10 27.75 7.18
N GLU A 64 -1.10 26.47 6.83
CA GLU A 64 -0.49 25.39 7.61
C GLU A 64 0.80 24.92 6.94
N THR A 65 1.90 24.93 7.69
CA THR A 65 3.16 24.35 7.25
C THR A 65 3.09 22.83 7.39
N LEU A 66 3.27 22.13 6.27
CA LEU A 66 3.24 20.68 6.19
C LEU A 66 4.54 20.14 5.57
N LEU A 67 4.87 18.89 5.88
CA LEU A 67 5.99 18.18 5.29
C LEU A 67 5.49 17.25 4.19
N VAL A 68 5.70 17.60 2.93
CA VAL A 68 5.37 16.75 1.78
C VAL A 68 6.27 15.52 1.79
N VAL A 69 5.69 14.33 1.67
CA VAL A 69 6.42 13.05 1.69
C VAL A 69 6.09 12.13 0.52
N ALA A 70 4.96 12.37 -0.16
CA ALA A 70 4.58 11.62 -1.35
C ALA A 70 3.58 12.41 -2.21
N HIS A 71 3.33 11.91 -3.42
CA HIS A 71 2.32 12.41 -4.35
C HIS A 71 1.65 11.24 -5.08
N GLU A 72 0.57 11.48 -5.81
CA GLU A 72 0.02 10.48 -6.74
C GLU A 72 0.94 10.27 -7.95
N PRO A 73 1.06 9.09 -8.57
CA PRO A 73 2.03 8.89 -9.66
C PRO A 73 1.68 9.59 -10.97
N TRP A 74 0.41 9.96 -11.17
CA TRP A 74 -0.07 10.51 -12.45
C TRP A 74 -0.06 12.04 -12.49
N GLY A 75 0.29 12.70 -11.39
CA GLY A 75 0.25 14.15 -11.26
C GLY A 75 0.86 14.63 -9.94
N LYS A 76 0.92 15.95 -9.76
CA LYS A 76 1.26 16.58 -8.47
C LYS A 76 0.06 17.36 -7.89
N GLU A 77 -1.14 16.99 -8.32
CA GLU A 77 -2.39 17.62 -7.91
C GLU A 77 -2.82 17.09 -6.54
N LEU A 78 -2.51 15.82 -6.24
CA LEU A 78 -2.65 15.23 -4.90
C LEU A 78 -1.29 14.97 -4.25
N LEU A 79 -1.03 15.65 -3.14
CA LEU A 79 0.15 15.47 -2.29
C LEU A 79 -0.24 14.80 -0.98
N PHE A 80 0.64 13.95 -0.46
CA PHE A 80 0.55 13.39 0.88
C PHE A 80 1.59 14.06 1.77
N CYS A 81 1.12 14.64 2.86
CA CYS A 81 1.92 15.44 3.76
C CYS A 81 1.80 14.96 5.20
N LEU A 82 2.79 15.29 6.01
CA LEU A 82 2.78 15.15 7.46
C LEU A 82 2.55 16.50 8.12
N SER A 83 1.67 16.55 9.12
CA SER A 83 1.65 17.67 10.06
C SER A 83 2.78 17.53 11.08
N VAL A 84 3.06 18.59 11.84
CA VAL A 84 4.04 18.55 12.94
C VAL A 84 3.73 17.44 13.97
N ALA A 85 2.46 17.08 14.13
CA ALA A 85 2.02 16.00 15.01
C ALA A 85 2.15 14.58 14.40
N GLY A 86 2.65 14.47 13.17
CA GLY A 86 2.84 13.21 12.45
C GLY A 86 1.59 12.68 11.74
N LYS A 87 0.50 13.45 11.69
CA LYS A 87 -0.71 13.04 10.97
C LYS A 87 -0.46 13.09 9.48
N VAL A 88 -0.92 12.07 8.76
CA VAL A 88 -0.89 12.03 7.30
C VAL A 88 -2.15 12.69 6.76
N ILE A 89 -1.95 13.64 5.85
CA ILE A 89 -2.99 14.46 5.25
C ILE A 89 -2.78 14.44 3.74
N ALA A 90 -3.85 14.21 2.98
CA ALA A 90 -3.85 14.42 1.54
C ALA A 90 -4.25 15.87 1.26
N THR A 91 -3.49 16.59 0.45
CA THR A 91 -3.75 17.99 0.08
C THR A 91 -3.76 18.13 -1.44
N GLY A 92 -4.68 18.94 -1.96
CA GLY A 92 -4.83 19.19 -3.40
C GLY A 92 -5.71 20.39 -3.71
N ASP A 93 -6.20 20.47 -4.95
CA ASP A 93 -7.01 21.58 -5.49
C ASP A 93 -8.34 21.75 -4.73
N GLY A 94 -8.29 22.50 -3.63
CA GLY A 94 -9.45 22.98 -2.88
C GLY A 94 -9.58 22.48 -1.44
N GLY A 95 -8.67 21.65 -0.92
CA GLY A 95 -8.74 21.27 0.48
C GLY A 95 -7.73 20.23 0.94
N HIS A 96 -7.94 19.77 2.17
CA HIS A 96 -7.19 18.68 2.79
C HIS A 96 -8.12 17.60 3.30
N GLN A 97 -7.68 16.34 3.21
CA GLN A 97 -8.39 15.17 3.70
C GLN A 97 -7.52 14.41 4.68
N PHE A 98 -8.12 13.95 5.77
CA PHE A 98 -7.42 13.10 6.73
C PHE A 98 -7.13 11.72 6.14
N VAL A 99 -5.88 11.27 6.26
CA VAL A 99 -5.43 9.96 5.78
C VAL A 99 -5.14 9.04 6.97
N ASN A 100 -4.21 9.42 7.85
CA ASN A 100 -3.89 8.63 9.04
C ASN A 100 -3.45 9.52 10.21
N SER A 101 -3.61 9.01 11.42
CA SER A 101 -3.18 9.65 12.65
C SER A 101 -1.66 9.72 12.80
N ARG A 102 -0.94 8.79 12.16
CA ARG A 102 0.53 8.66 12.23
C ARG A 102 1.10 8.07 10.94
N LEU A 103 2.35 8.43 10.62
CA LEU A 103 3.10 7.86 9.50
C LEU A 103 3.19 6.33 9.58
N SER A 104 3.45 5.75 10.75
CA SER A 104 3.56 4.30 10.92
C SER A 104 2.28 3.57 10.54
N SER A 105 1.11 4.14 10.87
CA SER A 105 -0.18 3.59 10.48
C SER A 105 -0.38 3.67 8.98
N PHE A 106 -0.05 4.80 8.35
CA PHE A 106 -0.11 4.94 6.89
C PHE A 106 0.75 3.89 6.16
N LEU A 107 1.99 3.68 6.59
CA LEU A 107 2.85 2.63 6.04
C LEU A 107 2.26 1.22 6.28
N GLY A 108 1.63 0.99 7.43
CA GLY A 108 0.94 -0.29 7.71
C GLY A 108 -0.29 -0.51 6.84
N PHE A 109 -1.03 0.55 6.51
CA PHE A 109 -2.17 0.49 5.61
C PHE A 109 -1.71 0.13 4.19
N LEU A 110 -0.68 0.83 3.67
CA LEU A 110 -0.06 0.53 2.38
C LEU A 110 0.49 -0.90 2.31
N GLY A 111 1.13 -1.38 3.37
CA GLY A 111 1.61 -2.77 3.43
C GLY A 111 0.48 -3.80 3.38
N SER A 112 -0.65 -3.52 4.05
CA SER A 112 -1.82 -4.42 4.01
C SER A 112 -2.52 -4.39 2.64
N TYR A 113 -2.59 -3.21 2.02
CA TYR A 113 -3.10 -3.05 0.65
C TYR A 113 -2.26 -3.81 -0.37
N GLU A 114 -0.92 -3.74 -0.25
CA GLU A 114 -0.02 -4.53 -1.08
C GLU A 114 -0.30 -6.03 -0.97
N VAL A 115 -0.51 -6.53 0.26
CA VAL A 115 -0.80 -7.95 0.50
C VAL A 115 -2.07 -8.37 -0.22
N LEU A 116 -3.13 -7.55 -0.15
CA LEU A 116 -4.37 -7.78 -0.89
C LEU A 116 -4.10 -7.85 -2.40
N GLN A 117 -3.39 -6.87 -2.96
CA GLN A 117 -3.07 -6.82 -4.39
C GLN A 117 -2.17 -7.99 -4.83
N ALA A 118 -1.24 -8.43 -3.99
CA ALA A 118 -0.41 -9.61 -4.27
C ALA A 118 -1.24 -10.90 -4.29
N GLN A 119 -2.22 -11.04 -3.39
CA GLN A 119 -3.13 -12.19 -3.38
C GLN A 119 -4.01 -12.21 -4.64
N ALA A 120 -4.58 -11.07 -5.03
CA ALA A 120 -5.37 -10.92 -6.25
C ALA A 120 -4.56 -11.35 -7.49
N ARG A 121 -3.35 -10.79 -7.68
CA ARG A 121 -2.43 -11.14 -8.78
C ARG A 121 -2.05 -12.62 -8.81
N SER A 122 -1.90 -13.24 -7.64
CA SER A 122 -1.54 -14.67 -7.56
C SER A 122 -2.70 -15.61 -7.95
N SER A 123 -3.94 -15.13 -7.84
CA SER A 123 -5.14 -15.87 -8.19
C SER A 123 -5.61 -15.62 -9.62
N ASP A 124 -5.25 -14.49 -10.22
CA ASP A 124 -5.35 -14.26 -11.66
C ASP A 124 -4.28 -15.10 -12.38
N ALA A 125 -4.45 -16.41 -12.34
CA ALA A 125 -3.66 -17.34 -13.12
C ALA A 125 -3.86 -17.01 -14.59
N THR A 126 -2.83 -16.45 -15.21
CA THR A 126 -2.72 -16.31 -16.66
C THR A 126 -3.10 -17.64 -17.34
N PRO A 127 -3.79 -17.61 -18.50
CA PRO A 127 -4.11 -18.83 -19.23
C PRO A 127 -2.84 -19.65 -19.42
N VAL A 128 -2.84 -20.89 -18.91
CA VAL A 128 -1.66 -21.74 -19.05
C VAL A 128 -1.59 -22.20 -20.51
N VAL A 129 -0.74 -21.54 -21.29
CA VAL A 129 -0.44 -21.94 -22.66
C VAL A 129 0.51 -23.13 -22.61
N TYR A 130 0.00 -24.31 -22.98
CA TYR A 130 0.81 -25.51 -23.10
C TYR A 130 1.39 -25.59 -24.52
N SER A 131 2.67 -25.94 -24.63
CA SER A 131 3.22 -26.35 -25.92
C SER A 131 2.65 -27.70 -26.35
N GLN A 132 2.70 -28.00 -27.65
CA GLN A 132 2.21 -29.26 -28.21
C GLN A 132 2.84 -30.50 -27.54
N ALA A 133 4.15 -30.47 -27.28
CA ALA A 133 4.85 -31.58 -26.62
C ALA A 133 4.36 -31.80 -25.18
N VAL A 134 4.08 -30.71 -24.44
CA VAL A 134 3.54 -30.79 -23.08
C VAL A 134 2.11 -31.32 -23.07
N MET A 135 1.30 -30.96 -24.06
CA MET A 135 -0.05 -31.50 -24.23
C MET A 135 -0.03 -32.99 -24.59
N GLN A 136 0.88 -33.40 -25.48
CA GLN A 136 1.05 -34.79 -25.88
C GLN A 136 1.44 -35.67 -24.68
N ALA A 137 2.44 -35.25 -23.90
CA ALA A 137 2.88 -35.96 -22.70
C ALA A 137 1.76 -36.09 -21.66
N ARG A 138 0.92 -35.06 -21.50
CA ARG A 138 -0.28 -35.11 -20.66
C ARG A 138 -1.33 -36.08 -21.17
N LEU A 139 -1.56 -36.13 -22.49
CA LEU A 139 -2.52 -37.05 -23.09
C LEU A 139 -2.09 -38.50 -22.89
N GLU A 140 -0.79 -38.78 -22.96
CA GLU A 140 -0.24 -40.10 -22.68
C GLU A 140 -0.33 -40.47 -21.20
N ALA A 141 -0.03 -39.53 -20.30
CA ALA A 141 -0.23 -39.73 -18.86
C ALA A 141 -1.71 -39.96 -18.51
N PHE A 142 -2.64 -39.29 -19.20
CA PHE A 142 -4.08 -39.54 -19.07
C PHE A 142 -4.45 -40.95 -19.50
N LYS A 143 -3.95 -41.40 -20.67
CA LYS A 143 -4.17 -42.76 -21.19
C LYS A 143 -3.64 -43.84 -20.26
N ARG A 144 -2.55 -43.56 -19.52
CA ARG A 144 -1.99 -44.46 -18.50
C ARG A 144 -2.67 -44.35 -17.12
N GLY A 145 -3.64 -43.45 -16.95
CA GLY A 145 -4.32 -43.22 -15.67
C GLY A 145 -3.46 -42.50 -14.62
N GLU A 146 -2.35 -41.88 -15.02
CA GLU A 146 -1.37 -41.23 -14.13
C GLU A 146 -1.73 -39.76 -13.82
N LEU A 147 -2.78 -39.22 -14.46
CA LEU A 147 -3.25 -37.87 -14.16
C LEU A 147 -4.02 -37.85 -12.85
N HIS A 148 -3.39 -37.26 -11.83
CA HIS A 148 -4.04 -36.94 -10.58
C HIS A 148 -4.75 -35.60 -10.70
N ALA A 149 -5.97 -35.50 -10.17
CA ALA A 149 -6.67 -34.23 -10.07
C ALA A 149 -5.76 -33.25 -9.31
N ARG A 150 -5.43 -32.14 -9.95
CA ARG A 150 -4.66 -31.09 -9.30
C ARG A 150 -5.51 -30.61 -8.12
N PRO A 151 -4.98 -30.50 -6.89
CA PRO A 151 -5.73 -29.88 -5.81
C PRO A 151 -6.22 -28.52 -6.31
N ALA A 152 -7.52 -28.27 -6.14
CA ALA A 152 -8.11 -27.01 -6.54
C ALA A 152 -7.26 -25.89 -5.92
N ARG A 153 -6.66 -25.03 -6.75
CA ARG A 153 -6.04 -23.82 -6.22
C ARG A 153 -7.14 -23.08 -5.48
N GLN A 154 -6.91 -22.79 -4.20
CA GLN A 154 -7.85 -22.02 -3.40
C GLN A 154 -8.10 -20.71 -4.14
N ARG A 155 -9.33 -20.56 -4.65
CA ARG A 155 -9.73 -19.37 -5.38
C ARG A 155 -9.63 -18.21 -4.40
N PHE A 156 -8.93 -17.14 -4.76
CA PHE A 156 -8.91 -15.93 -3.95
C PHE A 156 -10.34 -15.45 -3.72
N ASN A 157 -10.74 -15.37 -2.45
CA ASN A 157 -12.00 -14.77 -2.07
C ASN A 157 -11.75 -13.30 -1.75
N ARG A 158 -12.03 -12.44 -2.74
CA ARG A 158 -11.77 -11.00 -2.65
C ARG A 158 -12.50 -10.38 -1.47
N ASP A 159 -13.75 -10.77 -1.22
CA ASP A 159 -14.57 -10.21 -0.14
C ASP A 159 -14.00 -10.52 1.25
N ASP A 160 -13.56 -11.75 1.46
CA ASP A 160 -12.92 -12.15 2.73
C ASP A 160 -11.59 -11.44 2.93
N ALA A 161 -10.82 -11.26 1.85
CA ALA A 161 -9.54 -10.57 1.90
C ALA A 161 -9.71 -9.07 2.21
N ILE A 162 -10.72 -8.41 1.62
CA ILE A 162 -11.06 -7.01 1.93
C ILE A 162 -11.51 -6.89 3.38
N LYS A 163 -12.40 -7.76 3.87
CA LYS A 163 -12.82 -7.76 5.28
C LYS A 163 -11.65 -7.95 6.24
N ALA A 164 -10.73 -8.86 5.93
CA ALA A 164 -9.54 -9.09 6.73
C ALA A 164 -8.61 -7.85 6.76
N MET A 165 -8.44 -7.19 5.61
CA MET A 165 -7.68 -5.95 5.49
C MET A 165 -8.34 -4.80 6.26
N ALA A 166 -9.63 -4.55 6.07
CA ALA A 166 -10.38 -3.51 6.77
C ALA A 166 -10.33 -3.72 8.30
N ALA A 167 -10.44 -4.97 8.77
CA ALA A 167 -10.27 -5.29 10.18
C ALA A 167 -8.85 -5.02 10.69
N ALA A 168 -7.81 -5.21 9.86
CA ALA A 168 -6.43 -4.86 10.22
C ALA A 168 -6.24 -3.34 10.27
N TRP A 169 -6.77 -2.61 9.30
CA TRP A 169 -6.79 -1.15 9.27
C TRP A 169 -7.47 -0.57 10.52
N GLY A 170 -8.65 -1.06 10.88
CA GLY A 170 -9.35 -0.60 12.08
C GLY A 170 -8.60 -0.85 13.40
N ARG A 171 -7.75 -1.89 13.47
CA ARG A 171 -6.87 -2.11 14.63
C ARG A 171 -5.66 -1.18 14.65
N LEU A 172 -5.16 -0.79 13.48
CA LEU A 172 -3.99 0.08 13.35
C LEU A 172 -4.36 1.55 13.57
N ASP A 173 -5.46 2.00 12.96
CA ASP A 173 -5.93 3.37 13.02
C ASP A 173 -7.43 3.47 12.70
N PRO A 174 -8.31 3.37 13.71
CA PRO A 174 -9.75 3.42 13.48
C PRO A 174 -10.22 4.80 12.97
N ALA A 175 -9.51 5.88 13.30
CA ALA A 175 -9.87 7.23 12.82
C ALA A 175 -9.69 7.35 11.31
N ALA A 176 -8.74 6.60 10.74
CA ALA A 176 -8.50 6.54 9.30
C ALA A 176 -9.62 5.84 8.52
N LEU A 177 -10.60 5.24 9.20
CA LEU A 177 -11.77 4.61 8.58
C LEU A 177 -13.08 5.37 8.88
N ALA A 178 -13.00 6.54 9.51
CA ALA A 178 -14.18 7.37 9.73
C ALA A 178 -14.74 7.90 8.39
N ASP A 179 -16.04 8.17 8.35
CA ASP A 179 -16.72 8.74 7.19
C ASP A 179 -16.01 10.02 6.70
N GLY A 180 -15.75 10.08 5.38
CA GLY A 180 -15.06 11.20 4.76
C GLY A 180 -13.53 11.21 4.88
N SER A 181 -12.92 10.22 5.55
CA SER A 181 -11.46 10.00 5.49
C SER A 181 -11.04 9.43 4.13
N TRP A 182 -9.75 9.53 3.81
CA TRP A 182 -9.23 9.05 2.53
C TRP A 182 -9.38 7.52 2.38
N TRP A 183 -9.08 6.76 3.44
CA TRP A 183 -9.16 5.30 3.36
C TRP A 183 -10.60 4.76 3.43
N SER A 184 -11.57 5.49 3.97
CA SER A 184 -12.97 5.06 3.86
C SER A 184 -13.45 5.13 2.41
N VAL A 185 -13.09 6.18 1.66
CA VAL A 185 -13.37 6.27 0.22
C VAL A 185 -12.68 5.15 -0.57
N VAL A 186 -11.40 4.88 -0.27
CA VAL A 186 -10.66 3.77 -0.91
C VAL A 186 -11.30 2.42 -0.59
N LEU A 187 -11.76 2.21 0.65
CA LEU A 187 -12.43 0.99 1.05
C LEU A 187 -13.76 0.81 0.32
N GLU A 188 -14.57 1.86 0.19
CA GLU A 188 -15.81 1.84 -0.59
C GLU A 188 -15.54 1.46 -2.05
N GLN A 189 -14.55 2.10 -2.69
CA GLN A 189 -14.17 1.80 -4.07
C GLN A 189 -13.68 0.35 -4.24
N LEU A 190 -12.97 -0.18 -3.25
CA LEU A 190 -12.60 -1.59 -3.22
C LEU A 190 -13.83 -2.48 -3.09
N GLU A 191 -14.76 -2.21 -2.19
CA GLU A 191 -15.97 -3.01 -2.02
C GLU A 191 -16.85 -2.99 -3.28
N ASP A 192 -16.93 -1.86 -3.97
CA ASP A 192 -17.63 -1.69 -5.25
C ASP A 192 -16.90 -2.32 -6.45
N GLY A 193 -15.66 -2.75 -6.27
CA GLY A 193 -14.84 -3.36 -7.33
C GLY A 193 -14.36 -2.35 -8.39
N LEU A 194 -14.32 -1.07 -8.04
CA LEU A 194 -13.83 0.02 -8.91
C LEU A 194 -12.31 0.06 -8.99
N ILE A 195 -11.62 -0.45 -7.95
CA ILE A 195 -10.16 -0.57 -7.84
C ILE A 195 -9.72 -1.92 -7.28
#